data_AF-A0AAD5DAY9-F1
#
_entry.id   AF-A0AAD5DAY9-F1
#
_cell.length_a   1.000
_cell.length_b   1.000
_cell.length_c   1.000
_cell.angle_alpha   90.00
_cell.angle_beta   90.00
_cell.angle_gamma   90.00
#
_symmetry.space_group_name_H-M   'P 1'
#
loop_
_entity.id
_entity.type
_entity.pdbx_description
1 polymer ?
#
loop_
_entity_poly.entity_id
_entity_poly.type
_entity_poly.pdbx_seq_one_letter_code
_entity_poly.pdbx_strand_id
1 'polypeptide(L)'
;MAPAVPRSGDAIFANVERVNAELFTLTYGAIVRQLLTDLEEVEEVNKQLDQMGYNIGIRLIDEFLAKSNVTRCVDFRETAEVIAKVGFKMFLGVTASVSNWDTEGTCCSLILEDNPLVDFVELPDTCQGVDED
;
A
#
# COMPACT_ATOMS: atom_id res chain seq x y z
N MET A 1 31.91 -2.79 10.89
CA MET A 1 30.60 -2.13 11.00
C MET A 1 29.58 -3.24 11.20
N ALA A 2 28.90 -3.30 12.36
CA ALA A 2 27.91 -4.35 12.59
C ALA A 2 26.72 -4.16 11.62
N PRO A 3 26.14 -5.24 11.05
CA PRO A 3 24.96 -5.10 10.22
C PRO A 3 23.83 -4.50 11.06
N ALA A 4 23.26 -3.39 10.61
CA ALA A 4 22.06 -2.83 11.20
C ALA A 4 20.93 -3.84 10.98
N VAL A 5 20.42 -4.43 12.06
CA VAL A 5 19.26 -5.32 12.00
C VAL A 5 18.06 -4.46 11.56
N PRO A 6 17.32 -4.84 10.50
CA PRO A 6 16.11 -4.13 10.10
C PRO A 6 15.18 -3.99 11.31
N ARG A 7 14.68 -2.79 11.59
CA ARG A 7 13.70 -2.63 12.67
C ARG A 7 12.43 -3.37 12.25
N SER A 8 11.86 -4.16 13.18
CA SER A 8 10.56 -4.78 12.95
C SER A 8 9.55 -3.70 12.56
N GLY A 9 8.66 -3.99 11.61
CA GLY A 9 7.57 -3.10 11.22
C GLY A 9 6.79 -2.57 12.42
N ASP A 10 6.60 -3.41 13.45
CA ASP A 10 5.96 -3.03 14.72
C ASP A 10 6.71 -1.93 15.49
N ALA A 11 8.04 -2.02 15.51
CA ALA A 11 8.87 -1.05 16.22
C ALA A 11 8.87 0.31 15.51
N ILE A 12 8.75 0.31 14.17
CA ILE A 12 8.63 1.55 13.40
C ILE A 12 7.23 2.13 13.58
N PHE A 13 6.20 1.32 13.43
CA PHE A 13 4.79 1.72 13.59
C PHE A 13 4.51 2.34 14.96
N ALA A 14 5.14 1.84 16.03
CA ALA A 14 5.00 2.40 17.37
C ALA A 14 5.57 3.83 17.51
N ASN A 15 6.58 4.18 16.70
CA ASN A 15 7.32 5.45 16.79
C ASN A 15 6.90 6.49 15.74
N VAL A 16 6.00 6.15 14.83
CA VAL A 16 5.44 7.08 13.83
C VAL A 16 4.24 7.82 14.43
N GLU A 17 4.13 9.12 14.14
CA GLU A 17 2.95 9.90 14.50
C GLU A 17 1.73 9.35 13.74
N ARG A 18 0.67 9.04 14.49
CA ARG A 18 -0.51 8.37 13.95
C ARG A 18 -1.70 9.29 13.97
N VAL A 19 -2.45 9.23 12.87
CA VAL A 19 -3.79 9.77 12.74
C VAL A 19 -4.79 8.61 12.80
N ASN A 20 -6.06 8.88 13.13
CA ASN A 20 -7.07 7.83 13.17
C ASN A 20 -7.20 7.20 11.76
N ALA A 21 -7.13 5.87 11.67
CA ALA A 21 -7.26 5.13 10.42
C ALA A 21 -8.62 5.42 9.74
N GLU A 22 -9.69 5.57 10.52
CA GLU A 22 -11.02 5.90 10.00
C GLU A 22 -11.05 7.25 9.26
N LEU A 23 -10.28 8.23 9.75
CA LEU A 23 -10.17 9.52 9.07
C LEU A 23 -9.54 9.36 7.70
N PHE A 24 -8.52 8.52 7.58
CA PHE A 24 -7.88 8.23 6.30
C PHE A 24 -8.82 7.48 5.37
N THR A 25 -9.50 6.43 5.84
CA THR A 25 -10.47 5.64 5.06
C THR A 25 -11.61 6.52 4.53
N LEU A 26 -12.20 7.37 5.36
CA LEU A 26 -13.26 8.30 4.95
C LEU A 26 -12.76 9.35 3.95
N THR A 27 -11.54 9.84 4.13
CA THR A 27 -10.92 10.81 3.20
C THR A 27 -10.66 10.16 1.84
N TYR A 28 -10.12 8.94 1.82
CA TYR A 28 -9.90 8.17 0.60
C TYR A 28 -11.23 7.89 -0.11
N GLY A 29 -12.25 7.43 0.62
CA GLY A 29 -13.58 7.22 0.07
C GLY A 29 -14.21 8.49 -0.52
N ALA A 30 -14.00 9.66 0.11
CA ALA A 30 -14.45 10.94 -0.44
C ALA A 30 -13.74 11.30 -1.75
N ILE A 31 -12.43 11.04 -1.86
CA ILE A 31 -11.66 11.23 -3.09
C ILE A 31 -12.18 10.32 -4.21
N VAL A 32 -12.34 9.02 -3.94
CA VAL A 32 -12.85 8.06 -4.92
C VAL A 32 -14.24 8.45 -5.39
N ARG A 33 -15.14 8.83 -4.47
CA ARG A 33 -16.48 9.30 -4.81
C ARG A 33 -16.47 10.56 -5.67
N GLN A 34 -15.58 11.50 -5.38
CA GLN A 34 -15.42 12.72 -6.18
C GLN A 34 -14.96 12.36 -7.59
N LEU A 35 -13.97 11.49 -7.73
CA LEU A 35 -13.49 11.03 -9.04
C LEU A 35 -14.58 10.31 -9.84
N LEU A 36 -15.37 9.44 -9.22
CA LEU A 36 -16.51 8.78 -9.87
C LEU A 36 -17.62 9.76 -10.30
N THR A 37 -17.70 10.93 -9.65
CA THR A 37 -18.66 11.98 -10.05
C THR A 37 -18.11 12.81 -11.21
N ASP A 38 -16.80 13.04 -11.24
CA ASP A 38 -16.13 13.88 -12.23
C ASP A 38 -15.76 13.09 -13.50
N LEU A 39 -15.54 11.78 -13.38
CA LEU A 39 -15.15 10.86 -14.43
C LEU A 39 -16.24 9.79 -14.55
N GLU A 40 -16.93 9.78 -15.68
CA GLU A 40 -18.04 8.85 -15.93
C GLU A 40 -17.56 7.39 -16.14
N GLU A 41 -16.27 7.20 -16.47
CA GLU A 41 -15.65 5.92 -16.78
C GLU A 41 -14.73 5.43 -15.66
N VAL A 42 -14.96 4.21 -15.17
CA VAL A 42 -14.21 3.60 -14.07
C VAL A 42 -12.72 3.40 -14.41
N GLU A 43 -12.40 3.13 -15.68
CA GLU A 43 -11.02 2.99 -16.14
C GLU A 43 -10.23 4.29 -15.96
N GLU A 44 -10.86 5.44 -16.22
CA GLU A 44 -10.22 6.75 -16.03
C GLU A 44 -10.06 7.09 -14.55
N VAL A 45 -11.01 6.68 -13.70
CA VAL A 45 -10.86 6.77 -12.24
C VAL A 45 -9.64 5.98 -11.77
N ASN A 46 -9.47 4.74 -12.22
CA ASN A 46 -8.33 3.90 -11.86
C ASN A 46 -7.00 4.48 -12.31
N LYS A 47 -6.92 5.04 -13.54
CA LYS A 47 -5.73 5.74 -14.02
C LYS A 47 -5.36 6.94 -13.14
N GLN A 48 -6.36 7.71 -12.70
CA GLN A 48 -6.10 8.84 -11.81
C GLN A 48 -5.68 8.41 -10.40
N LEU A 49 -6.30 7.35 -9.85
CA LEU A 49 -5.91 6.78 -8.56
C LEU A 49 -4.46 6.25 -8.61
N ASP A 50 -4.08 5.55 -9.67
CA ASP A 50 -2.71 5.06 -9.88
C ASP A 50 -1.70 6.23 -9.97
N GLN A 51 -2.01 7.24 -10.79
CA GLN A 51 -1.14 8.41 -10.94
C GLN A 51 -0.96 9.18 -9.62
N MET A 52 -2.02 9.31 -8.82
CA MET A 52 -1.93 9.89 -7.47
C MET A 52 -1.07 9.01 -6.55
N GLY A 53 -1.29 7.70 -6.56
CA GLY A 53 -0.52 6.72 -5.79
C GLY A 53 0.98 6.77 -6.10
N TYR A 54 1.35 6.84 -7.38
CA TYR A 54 2.74 6.98 -7.82
C TYR A 54 3.41 8.25 -7.28
N ASN A 55 2.72 9.39 -7.40
CA ASN A 55 3.24 10.68 -6.92
C ASN A 55 3.38 10.72 -5.39
N ILE A 56 2.45 10.08 -4.67
CA ILE A 56 2.53 9.91 -3.21
C ILE A 56 3.71 9.00 -2.86
N GLY A 57 3.85 7.86 -3.53
CA GLY A 57 4.90 6.86 -3.30
C GLY A 57 6.32 7.44 -3.44
N ILE A 58 6.56 8.27 -4.48
CA ILE A 58 7.85 8.96 -4.66
C ILE A 58 8.21 9.86 -3.48
N ARG A 59 7.21 10.44 -2.80
CA ARG A 59 7.47 11.27 -1.61
C ARG A 59 7.61 10.45 -0.34
N LEU A 60 6.86 9.35 -0.23
CA LEU A 60 6.88 8.46 0.94
C LEU A 60 8.18 7.67 1.05
N ILE A 61 8.83 7.34 -0.07
CA ILE A 61 10.03 6.49 -0.04
C ILE A 61 11.18 7.11 0.77
N ASP A 62 11.34 8.43 0.74
CA ASP A 62 12.37 9.13 1.51
C ASP A 62 12.15 8.96 3.02
N GLU A 63 10.90 9.09 3.48
CA GLU A 63 10.53 8.87 4.88
C GLU A 63 10.66 7.40 5.29
N PHE A 64 10.26 6.48 4.41
CA PHE A 64 10.39 5.05 4.63
C PHE A 64 11.86 4.68 4.87
N LEU A 65 12.77 5.11 3.99
CA LEU A 65 14.21 4.82 4.12
C LEU A 65 14.82 5.49 5.36
N ALA A 66 14.37 6.71 5.71
CA ALA A 66 14.87 7.43 6.87
C ALA A 66 14.49 6.77 8.21
N LYS A 67 13.29 6.17 8.31
CA LYS A 67 12.75 5.66 9.59
C LYS A 67 12.83 4.13 9.75
N SER A 68 12.85 3.37 8.65
CA SER A 68 12.77 1.91 8.71
C SER A 68 14.07 1.20 9.09
N ASN A 69 15.23 1.86 8.95
CA ASN A 69 16.56 1.25 9.04
C ASN A 69 16.73 0.03 8.10
N VAL A 70 15.95 -0.04 7.02
CA VAL A 70 16.11 -1.06 5.98
C VAL A 70 17.41 -0.77 5.23
N THR A 71 18.25 -1.80 5.09
CA THR A 71 19.40 -1.75 4.19
C THR A 71 18.94 -1.90 2.74
N ARG A 72 19.74 -1.44 1.77
CA ARG A 72 19.41 -1.58 0.35
C ARG A 72 19.09 -3.05 0.02
N CYS A 73 17.87 -3.30 -0.47
CA CYS A 73 17.44 -4.63 -0.92
C CYS A 73 18.31 -5.09 -2.11
N VAL A 74 18.68 -6.37 -2.13
CA VAL A 74 19.53 -6.98 -3.16
C VAL A 74 18.74 -7.51 -4.35
N ASP A 75 17.51 -7.96 -4.12
CA ASP A 75 16.67 -8.54 -5.16
C ASP A 75 15.18 -8.15 -5.00
N PHE A 76 14.39 -8.50 -6.01
CA PHE A 76 12.96 -8.18 -6.05
C PHE A 76 12.18 -8.92 -4.96
N ARG A 77 12.62 -10.12 -4.56
CA ARG A 77 11.97 -10.92 -3.52
C ARG A 77 12.13 -10.31 -2.15
N GLU A 78 13.33 -9.86 -1.81
CA GLU A 78 13.59 -9.09 -0.59
C GLU A 78 12.79 -7.79 -0.60
N THR A 79 12.71 -7.11 -1.74
CA THR A 79 11.93 -5.88 -1.89
C THR A 79 10.44 -6.12 -1.59
N ALA A 80 9.86 -7.18 -2.16
CA ALA A 80 8.46 -7.55 -1.92
C ALA A 80 8.20 -7.88 -0.44
N GLU A 81 9.09 -8.63 0.20
CA GLU A 81 9.00 -8.96 1.63
C GLU A 81 9.09 -7.73 2.54
N VAL A 82 9.99 -6.81 2.24
CA VAL A 82 10.15 -5.55 2.98
C VAL A 82 8.90 -4.68 2.84
N ILE A 83 8.32 -4.57 1.63
CA ILE A 83 7.06 -3.85 1.42
C ILE A 83 5.93 -4.50 2.22
N ALA A 84 5.81 -5.83 2.14
CA ALA A 84 4.75 -6.61 2.78
C ALA A 84 4.75 -6.50 4.31
N LYS A 85 5.93 -6.63 4.93
CA LYS A 85 6.08 -6.73 6.40
C LYS A 85 6.46 -5.43 7.09
N VAL A 86 7.14 -4.52 6.39
CA VAL A 86 7.64 -3.27 6.97
C VAL A 86 6.89 -2.08 6.40
N GLY A 87 6.74 -1.99 5.07
CA GLY A 87 6.06 -0.88 4.40
C GLY A 87 4.60 -0.74 4.80
N PHE A 88 3.79 -1.76 4.54
CA PHE A 88 2.38 -1.75 4.94
C PHE A 88 2.20 -1.57 6.44
N LYS A 89 3.08 -2.18 7.25
CA LYS A 89 2.98 -2.07 8.69
C LYS A 89 3.27 -0.66 9.17
N MET A 90 4.25 0.01 8.57
CA MET A 90 4.63 1.38 8.92
C MET A 90 3.54 2.39 8.56
N PHE A 91 2.91 2.27 7.38
CA PHE A 91 1.98 3.29 6.87
C PHE A 91 0.50 2.98 7.13
N LEU A 92 0.08 1.72 7.02
CA LEU A 92 -1.32 1.30 7.16
C LEU A 92 -1.57 0.50 8.45
N GLY A 93 -0.53 0.11 9.19
CA GLY A 93 -0.66 -0.67 10.42
C GLY A 93 -0.96 -2.16 10.21
N VAL A 94 -1.06 -2.61 8.96
CA VAL A 94 -1.34 -3.99 8.57
C VAL A 94 -0.11 -4.66 7.95
N THR A 95 -0.09 -5.98 7.90
CA THR A 95 0.95 -6.75 7.20
C THR A 95 0.33 -7.51 6.04
N ALA A 96 1.05 -7.62 4.93
CA ALA A 96 0.66 -8.46 3.80
C ALA A 96 1.47 -9.75 3.77
N SER A 97 0.96 -10.76 3.05
CA SER A 97 1.72 -11.96 2.70
C SER A 97 2.13 -11.93 1.23
N VAL A 98 3.35 -12.37 0.92
CA VAL A 98 3.85 -12.47 -0.45
C VAL A 98 3.68 -13.89 -0.95
N SER A 99 2.99 -14.06 -2.07
CA SER A 99 2.68 -15.38 -2.65
C SER A 99 2.71 -15.34 -4.20
N ASN A 100 2.34 -16.44 -4.84
CA ASN A 100 2.17 -16.56 -6.30
C ASN A 100 3.35 -16.01 -7.11
N TRP A 101 4.55 -16.43 -6.74
CA TRP A 101 5.76 -16.10 -7.50
C TRP A 101 5.73 -16.79 -8.86
N ASP A 102 6.05 -16.04 -9.91
CA ASP A 102 6.32 -16.60 -11.23
C ASP A 102 7.63 -17.39 -11.24
N THR A 103 7.84 -18.19 -12.28
CA THR A 103 9.06 -19.02 -12.41
C THR A 103 10.33 -18.20 -12.54
N GLU A 104 10.24 -16.97 -13.05
CA GLU A 104 11.39 -16.08 -13.25
C GLU A 104 11.69 -15.21 -12.02
N GLY A 105 10.79 -15.20 -11.02
CA GLY A 105 10.92 -14.37 -9.82
C GLY A 105 10.78 -12.88 -10.11
N THR A 106 10.04 -12.51 -11.15
CA THR A 106 9.80 -11.13 -11.61
C THR A 106 8.42 -10.61 -11.21
N CYS A 107 7.50 -11.49 -10.85
CA CYS A 107 6.12 -11.17 -10.48
C CYS A 107 5.73 -11.92 -9.21
N CYS A 108 4.95 -11.27 -8.35
CA CYS A 108 4.38 -11.88 -7.15
C CYS A 108 3.05 -11.21 -6.78
N SER A 109 2.27 -11.86 -5.94
CA SER A 109 1.06 -11.29 -5.37
C SER A 109 1.31 -10.85 -3.93
N LEU A 110 0.88 -9.63 -3.61
CA LEU A 110 0.80 -9.13 -2.24
C LEU A 110 -0.64 -9.30 -1.75
N ILE A 111 -0.86 -10.22 -0.82
CA ILE A 111 -2.18 -10.52 -0.27
C ILE A 111 -2.35 -9.76 1.04
N LEU A 112 -3.32 -8.84 1.06
CA LEU A 112 -3.77 -8.15 2.27
C LEU A 112 -5.00 -8.89 2.79
N GLU A 113 -4.89 -9.52 3.96
CA GLU A 113 -6.03 -10.20 4.61
C GLU A 113 -7.03 -9.18 5.17
N ASP A 114 -6.51 -8.12 5.79
CA ASP A 114 -7.29 -7.00 6.32
C ASP A 114 -6.89 -5.72 5.59
N ASN A 115 -7.77 -5.18 4.75
CA ASN A 115 -7.54 -3.93 4.04
C ASN A 115 -8.30 -2.77 4.73
N PRO A 116 -7.63 -1.88 5.48
CA PRO A 116 -8.30 -0.81 6.23
C PRO A 116 -8.97 0.24 5.33
N LEU A 117 -8.66 0.23 4.02
CA LEU A 117 -9.23 1.18 3.05
C LEU A 117 -10.68 0.85 2.66
N VAL A 118 -11.15 -0.38 2.91
CA VAL A 118 -12.48 -0.83 2.45
C VAL A 118 -13.49 -1.04 3.58
N ASP A 119 -13.11 -0.81 4.85
CA ASP A 119 -13.94 -1.08 6.04
C ASP A 119 -15.32 -0.40 6.02
N PHE A 120 -15.48 0.70 5.29
CA PHE A 120 -16.74 1.46 5.18
C PHE A 120 -17.20 1.63 3.73
N VAL A 121 -16.71 0.79 2.82
CA VAL A 121 -16.96 0.93 1.39
C VAL A 121 -17.83 -0.23 0.91
N GLU A 122 -18.96 0.11 0.27
CA GLU A 122 -19.73 -0.82 -0.54
C GLU A 122 -19.62 -0.39 -2.00
N LEU A 123 -19.13 -1.28 -2.87
CA LEU A 123 -19.04 -1.05 -4.31
C LEU A 123 -20.44 -1.12 -4.94
N PRO A 124 -20.87 -0.11 -5.70
CA PRO A 124 -22.11 -0.17 -6.46
C PRO A 124 -22.07 -1.30 -7.51
N ASP A 125 -23.22 -1.88 -7.84
CA ASP A 125 -23.33 -2.95 -8.85
C ASP A 125 -22.75 -2.56 -10.22
N THR A 126 -22.75 -1.25 -10.54
CA THR A 126 -22.16 -0.70 -11.76
C THR A 126 -20.63 -0.77 -11.82
N CYS A 127 -19.97 -1.03 -10.68
CA CYS A 127 -18.52 -1.05 -10.54
C CYS A 127 -17.96 -2.44 -10.19
N GLN A 128 -18.78 -3.50 -10.15
CA GLN A 128 -18.38 -4.85 -9.74
C GLN A 128 -17.41 -5.58 -10.70
N GLY A 129 -17.06 -5.00 -11.85
CA GLY A 129 -16.14 -5.60 -12.83
C GLY A 129 -14.67 -5.20 -12.69
N VAL A 130 -14.28 -4.47 -11.62
CA VAL A 130 -12.90 -3.97 -11.44
C VAL A 130 -11.93 -4.99 -10.83
N ASP A 131 -12.43 -6.16 -10.42
CA ASP A 131 -11.61 -7.21 -9.78
C ASP A 131 -11.05 -8.25 -10.77
N GLU A 132 -11.34 -8.14 -12.08
CA GLU A 132 -11.09 -9.22 -13.07
C GLU A 132 -9.89 -9.03 -14.03
N ASP A 133 -9.04 -7.99 -13.89
CA ASP A 133 -7.81 -7.84 -14.71
C ASP A 133 -6.51 -7.76 -13.88
#